data_AF-X1BPK4-F1
#
_entry.id   AF-X1BPK4-F1
#
_cell.length_a   1.000
_cell.length_b   1.000
_cell.length_c   1.000
_cell.angle_alpha   90.00
_cell.angle_beta   90.00
_cell.angle_gamma   90.00
#
_symmetry.space_group_name_H-M   'P 1'
#
loop_
_entity.id
_entity.type
_entity.pdbx_description
1 polymer ?
#
loop_
_entity_poly.entity_id
_entity_poly.type
_entity_poly.pdbx_seq_one_letter_code
_entity_poly.pdbx_strand_id
1 'polypeptide(L)'
;IVDEIVAELKNKASTWIGRISPAGSLRRGKETIGDIDILVSSANSHPIMDAFVQLSPVEEVLAKGETKSSILTRQGLQMDLRVVLPDSFGAALQYFTGSKPHNINLRERAIKRGLKINEYGVFTQSGKKLGGKEEEEVYNLLDLPLIPPELREDRGEVEAAEAGKLPKLLENPEIRGDLHVHTQASDGTASIEDLIEKAKEKGYEYIAICDHSSSLRIGGGLSEKMLLAQIREIRNINCHLTDFQLLAGSEVDIKKDGSLDYPDDILKQLDIVVAALHTGFKQDEKTITDRVVK
;
A
#
# COMPACT_ATOMS: atom_id res chain seq x y z
N ILE A 1 -8.38 7.69 5.81
CA ILE A 1 -9.76 7.97 5.36
C ILE A 1 -10.54 6.70 5.01
N VAL A 2 -10.03 5.77 4.19
CA VAL A 2 -10.79 4.56 3.83
C VAL A 2 -11.12 3.70 5.05
N ASP A 3 -10.13 3.44 5.91
CA ASP A 3 -10.35 2.68 7.15
C ASP A 3 -11.35 3.35 8.09
N GLU A 4 -11.31 4.69 8.17
CA GLU A 4 -12.26 5.48 8.96
C GLU A 4 -13.68 5.33 8.42
N ILE A 5 -13.86 5.44 7.10
CA ILE A 5 -15.17 5.27 6.43
C ILE A 5 -15.69 3.85 6.59
N VAL A 6 -14.83 2.84 6.40
CA VAL A 6 -15.20 1.44 6.60
C VAL A 6 -15.58 1.18 8.05
N ALA A 7 -14.84 1.73 9.01
CA ALA A 7 -15.15 1.62 10.43
C ALA A 7 -16.46 2.33 10.80
N GLU A 8 -16.67 3.55 10.34
CA GLU A 8 -17.90 4.30 10.61
C GLU A 8 -19.12 3.60 9.97
N LEU A 9 -18.99 3.10 8.74
CA LEU A 9 -20.06 2.36 8.08
C LEU A 9 -20.38 1.04 8.81
N LYS A 10 -19.35 0.31 9.26
CA LYS A 10 -19.54 -0.86 10.14
C LYS A 10 -20.29 -0.48 11.41
N ASN A 11 -19.96 0.65 12.04
CA ASN A 11 -20.62 1.09 13.25
C ASN A 11 -22.10 1.45 13.02
N LYS A 12 -22.42 2.15 11.91
CA LYS A 12 -23.79 2.60 11.62
C LYS A 12 -24.71 1.50 11.06
N ALA A 13 -24.16 0.49 10.40
CA ALA A 13 -24.96 -0.53 9.70
C ALA A 13 -24.48 -1.98 9.95
N SER A 14 -23.81 -2.25 11.08
CA SER A 14 -23.24 -3.57 11.44
C SER A 14 -24.22 -4.73 11.25
N THR A 15 -25.48 -4.56 11.67
CA THR A 15 -26.54 -5.59 11.56
C THR A 15 -26.76 -6.08 10.12
N TRP A 16 -26.50 -5.22 9.13
CA TRP A 16 -26.78 -5.49 7.72
C TRP A 16 -25.53 -5.87 6.93
N ILE A 17 -24.35 -5.59 7.45
CA ILE A 17 -23.08 -5.83 6.76
C ILE A 17 -22.61 -7.25 7.07
N GLY A 18 -22.53 -8.10 6.05
CA GLY A 18 -21.84 -9.40 6.17
C GLY A 18 -20.32 -9.24 6.06
N ARG A 19 -19.86 -8.87 4.87
CA ARG A 19 -18.45 -8.59 4.54
C ARG A 19 -18.35 -7.21 3.91
N ILE A 20 -17.21 -6.58 4.09
CA ILE A 20 -16.89 -5.28 3.49
C ILE A 20 -15.40 -5.27 3.13
N SER A 21 -15.08 -4.77 1.94
CA SER A 21 -13.71 -4.66 1.47
C SER A 21 -13.57 -3.47 0.51
N PRO A 22 -12.47 -2.69 0.58
CA PRO A 22 -12.07 -1.88 -0.56
C PRO A 22 -11.78 -2.79 -1.76
N ALA A 23 -11.94 -2.25 -2.96
CA ALA A 23 -11.64 -2.90 -4.23
C ALA A 23 -10.86 -1.92 -5.12
N GLY A 24 -11.01 -2.04 -6.45
CA GLY A 24 -10.41 -1.13 -7.40
C GLY A 24 -8.88 -1.10 -7.36
N SER A 25 -8.33 0.02 -7.81
CA SER A 25 -6.88 0.26 -7.84
C SER A 25 -6.26 0.37 -6.46
N LEU A 26 -7.03 0.79 -5.44
CA LEU A 26 -6.62 0.81 -4.05
C LEU A 26 -6.25 -0.58 -3.55
N ARG A 27 -7.10 -1.58 -3.78
CA ARG A 27 -6.82 -2.96 -3.36
C ARG A 27 -5.63 -3.58 -4.09
N ARG A 28 -5.27 -3.08 -5.28
CA ARG A 28 -4.09 -3.53 -6.03
C ARG A 28 -2.80 -2.77 -5.66
N GLY A 29 -2.88 -1.82 -4.73
CA GLY A 29 -1.72 -1.04 -4.29
C GLY A 29 -1.13 -0.12 -5.36
N LYS A 30 -1.96 0.40 -6.29
CA LYS A 30 -1.47 1.39 -7.27
C LYS A 30 -0.98 2.65 -6.57
N GLU A 31 0.11 3.22 -7.07
CA GLU A 31 0.72 4.44 -6.56
C GLU A 31 -0.20 5.66 -6.68
N THR A 32 -1.07 5.66 -7.70
CA THR A 32 -2.12 6.66 -7.89
C THR A 32 -3.45 5.96 -8.13
N ILE A 33 -4.49 6.43 -7.46
CA ILE A 33 -5.85 5.91 -7.56
C ILE A 33 -6.79 7.04 -8.01
N GLY A 34 -7.85 6.67 -8.72
CA GLY A 34 -8.92 7.59 -9.08
C GLY A 34 -9.93 7.70 -7.94
N ASP A 35 -11.09 7.11 -8.15
CA ASP A 35 -12.08 6.88 -7.10
C ASP A 35 -11.72 5.66 -6.22
N ILE A 36 -12.39 5.56 -5.08
CA ILE A 36 -12.33 4.37 -4.21
C ILE A 36 -13.59 3.55 -4.38
N ASP A 37 -13.42 2.29 -4.75
CA ASP A 37 -14.48 1.29 -4.72
C ASP A 37 -14.54 0.59 -3.36
N ILE A 38 -15.73 0.54 -2.76
CA ILE A 38 -16.03 -0.29 -1.57
C ILE A 38 -17.12 -1.30 -1.94
N LEU A 39 -16.86 -2.56 -1.66
CA LEU A 39 -17.84 -3.64 -1.78
C LEU A 39 -18.38 -4.03 -0.41
N VAL A 40 -19.68 -4.24 -0.32
CA VAL A 40 -20.36 -4.78 0.85
C VAL A 40 -21.23 -5.96 0.46
N SER A 41 -21.19 -7.04 1.24
CA SER A 41 -22.15 -8.12 1.10
C SER A 41 -23.34 -7.93 2.04
N SER A 42 -24.56 -7.94 1.51
CA SER A 42 -25.79 -7.89 2.31
C SER A 42 -26.98 -8.47 1.56
N ALA A 43 -27.95 -9.00 2.31
CA ALA A 43 -29.27 -9.34 1.79
C ALA A 43 -30.22 -8.12 1.70
N ASN A 44 -29.90 -7.03 2.42
CA ASN A 44 -30.67 -5.79 2.42
C ASN A 44 -29.73 -4.57 2.31
N SER A 45 -29.74 -3.93 1.14
CA SER A 45 -28.84 -2.83 0.82
C SER A 45 -29.30 -1.47 1.37
N HIS A 46 -30.60 -1.27 1.59
CA HIS A 46 -31.16 0.06 1.88
C HIS A 46 -30.56 0.71 3.15
N PRO A 47 -30.48 0.01 4.31
CA PRO A 47 -29.89 0.61 5.51
C PRO A 47 -28.41 0.96 5.35
N ILE A 48 -27.69 0.24 4.48
CA ILE A 48 -26.27 0.47 4.21
C ILE A 48 -26.12 1.70 3.33
N MET A 49 -26.96 1.84 2.29
CA MET A 49 -26.96 3.02 1.43
C MET A 49 -27.33 4.29 2.20
N ASP A 50 -28.32 4.20 3.09
CA ASP A 50 -28.72 5.31 3.96
C ASP A 50 -27.57 5.72 4.90
N ALA A 51 -26.90 4.75 5.52
CA ALA A 51 -25.76 5.01 6.39
C ALA A 51 -24.57 5.61 5.63
N PHE A 52 -24.27 5.09 4.43
CA PHE A 52 -23.13 5.50 3.62
C PHE A 52 -23.18 6.97 3.20
N VAL A 53 -24.35 7.44 2.76
CA VAL A 53 -24.53 8.84 2.33
C VAL A 53 -24.59 9.82 3.52
N GLN A 54 -24.63 9.32 4.76
CA GLN A 54 -24.66 10.08 6.00
C GLN A 54 -23.37 9.92 6.84
N LEU A 55 -22.29 9.41 6.25
CA LEU A 55 -21.01 9.29 6.95
C LEU A 55 -20.41 10.68 7.22
N SER A 56 -19.65 10.77 8.31
CA SER A 56 -19.10 12.04 8.79
C SER A 56 -18.20 12.75 7.77
N PRO A 57 -17.38 12.04 6.95
CA PRO A 57 -16.55 12.66 5.91
C PRO A 57 -17.31 13.13 4.65
N VAL A 58 -18.60 12.83 4.50
CA VAL A 58 -19.38 13.18 3.30
C VAL A 58 -19.53 14.70 3.19
N GLU A 59 -19.25 15.22 2.00
CA GLU A 59 -19.54 16.59 1.58
C GLU A 59 -20.75 16.62 0.65
N GLU A 60 -20.75 15.79 -0.40
CA GLU A 60 -21.80 15.73 -1.40
C GLU A 60 -22.20 14.28 -1.72
N VAL A 61 -23.49 14.06 -1.97
CA VAL A 61 -24.01 12.79 -2.48
C VAL A 61 -24.18 12.91 -3.99
N LEU A 62 -23.25 12.32 -4.73
CA LEU A 62 -23.24 12.36 -6.20
C LEU A 62 -24.34 11.48 -6.80
N ALA A 63 -24.58 10.31 -6.20
CA ALA A 63 -25.64 9.40 -6.59
C ALA A 63 -26.06 8.49 -5.42
N LYS A 64 -27.35 8.16 -5.33
CA LYS A 64 -27.87 7.17 -4.40
C LYS A 64 -28.86 6.26 -5.11
N GLY A 65 -28.52 4.98 -5.20
CA GLY A 65 -29.34 3.93 -5.77
C GLY A 65 -29.54 2.76 -4.81
N GLU A 66 -30.27 1.74 -5.26
CA GLU A 66 -30.59 0.57 -4.42
C GLU A 66 -29.35 -0.24 -4.04
N THR A 67 -28.43 -0.47 -4.99
CA THR A 67 -27.24 -1.32 -4.82
C THR A 67 -25.94 -0.60 -5.14
N LYS A 68 -26.00 0.67 -5.56
CA LYS A 68 -24.84 1.53 -5.80
C LYS A 68 -25.11 2.94 -5.28
N SER A 69 -24.17 3.51 -4.56
CA SER A 69 -24.16 4.94 -4.21
C SER A 69 -22.75 5.52 -4.39
N SER A 70 -22.68 6.82 -4.66
CA SER A 70 -21.44 7.55 -4.89
C SER A 70 -21.46 8.84 -4.07
N ILE A 71 -20.36 9.12 -3.37
CA ILE A 71 -20.18 10.33 -2.55
C ILE A 71 -18.91 11.07 -2.94
N LEU A 72 -18.86 12.36 -2.62
CA LEU A 72 -17.64 13.16 -2.55
C LEU A 72 -17.36 13.47 -1.08
N THR A 73 -16.15 13.21 -0.63
CA THR A 73 -15.73 13.55 0.74
C THR A 73 -15.22 14.99 0.82
N ARG A 74 -15.18 15.56 2.02
CA ARG A 74 -14.62 16.90 2.30
C ARG A 74 -13.14 17.07 1.91
N GLN A 75 -12.45 15.98 1.58
CA GLN A 75 -11.07 15.97 1.11
C GLN A 75 -10.99 15.90 -0.42
N GLY A 76 -12.11 16.03 -1.13
CA GLY A 76 -12.17 15.96 -2.60
C GLY A 76 -12.07 14.55 -3.17
N LEU A 77 -12.18 13.51 -2.33
CA LEU A 77 -12.07 12.11 -2.75
C LEU A 77 -13.44 11.53 -3.08
N GLN A 78 -13.60 11.03 -4.30
CA GLN A 78 -14.81 10.33 -4.73
C GLN A 78 -14.78 8.87 -4.27
N MET A 79 -15.92 8.38 -3.77
CA MET A 79 -16.05 7.00 -3.30
C MET A 79 -17.36 6.37 -3.78
N ASP A 80 -17.24 5.18 -4.34
CA ASP A 80 -18.31 4.36 -4.84
C ASP A 80 -18.54 3.15 -3.91
N LEU A 81 -19.75 3.04 -3.37
CA LEU A 81 -20.18 1.86 -2.61
C LEU A 81 -21.05 0.97 -3.50
N ARG A 82 -20.78 -0.34 -3.47
CA ARG A 82 -21.65 -1.35 -4.09
C ARG A 82 -22.04 -2.42 -3.08
N VAL A 83 -23.34 -2.72 -3.01
CA VAL A 83 -23.86 -3.83 -2.22
C VAL A 83 -24.19 -5.00 -3.15
N VAL A 84 -23.66 -6.17 -2.82
CA VAL A 84 -23.90 -7.43 -3.52
C VAL A 84 -24.45 -8.48 -2.56
N LEU A 85 -25.09 -9.52 -3.11
CA LEU A 85 -25.54 -10.64 -2.29
C LEU A 85 -24.35 -11.39 -1.67
N PRO A 86 -24.51 -12.00 -0.47
CA PRO A 86 -23.44 -12.75 0.19
C PRO A 86 -22.78 -13.82 -0.67
N ASP A 87 -23.58 -14.49 -1.50
CA ASP A 87 -23.16 -15.57 -2.40
C ASP A 87 -22.44 -15.07 -3.67
N SER A 88 -22.38 -13.75 -3.88
CA SER A 88 -21.70 -13.14 -5.04
C SER A 88 -20.48 -12.31 -4.64
N PHE A 89 -20.17 -12.22 -3.35
CA PHE A 89 -19.14 -11.31 -2.85
C PHE A 89 -17.75 -11.63 -3.41
N GLY A 90 -17.36 -12.89 -3.51
CA GLY A 90 -16.08 -13.31 -4.07
C GLY A 90 -15.93 -12.94 -5.55
N ALA A 91 -16.98 -13.16 -6.34
CA ALA A 91 -16.99 -12.76 -7.75
C ALA A 91 -16.98 -11.25 -7.95
N ALA A 92 -17.75 -10.52 -7.13
CA ALA A 92 -17.73 -9.07 -7.13
C ALA A 92 -16.34 -8.54 -6.73
N LEU A 93 -15.70 -9.15 -5.72
CA LEU A 93 -14.37 -8.76 -5.29
C LEU A 93 -13.35 -8.98 -6.40
N GLN A 94 -13.36 -10.13 -7.08
CA GLN A 94 -12.54 -10.38 -8.27
C GLN A 94 -12.79 -9.29 -9.33
N TYR A 95 -14.06 -9.09 -9.70
CA TYR A 95 -14.49 -8.21 -10.78
C TYR A 95 -14.11 -6.74 -10.55
N PHE A 96 -14.46 -6.19 -9.38
CA PHE A 96 -14.24 -4.78 -9.06
C PHE A 96 -12.81 -4.49 -8.56
N THR A 97 -12.06 -5.50 -8.10
CA THR A 97 -10.61 -5.34 -7.91
C THR A 97 -9.93 -5.16 -9.26
N GLY A 98 -10.33 -5.93 -10.27
CA GLY A 98 -9.70 -5.89 -11.59
C GLY A 98 -8.24 -6.34 -11.52
N SER A 99 -7.34 -5.78 -12.33
CA SER A 99 -7.56 -4.70 -13.32
C SER A 99 -8.48 -5.11 -14.48
N LYS A 100 -8.85 -4.15 -15.36
CA LYS A 100 -9.64 -4.45 -16.57
C LYS A 100 -8.94 -5.47 -17.48
N PRO A 101 -7.63 -5.34 -17.81
CA PRO A 101 -6.89 -6.37 -18.55
C PRO A 101 -6.95 -7.75 -17.89
N HIS A 102 -6.67 -7.82 -16.58
CA HIS A 102 -6.77 -9.07 -15.82
C HIS A 102 -8.16 -9.71 -15.92
N ASN A 103 -9.23 -8.92 -15.80
CA ASN A 103 -10.60 -9.38 -15.96
C ASN A 103 -10.90 -9.91 -17.37
N ILE A 104 -10.32 -9.31 -18.42
CA ILE A 104 -10.48 -9.77 -19.80
C ILE A 104 -9.81 -11.15 -19.94
N ASN A 105 -8.57 -11.28 -19.45
CA ASN A 105 -7.82 -12.53 -19.47
C ASN A 105 -8.62 -13.68 -18.80
N LEU A 106 -9.12 -13.46 -17.57
CA LEU A 106 -9.95 -14.46 -16.89
C LEU A 106 -11.24 -14.79 -17.64
N ARG A 107 -11.90 -13.82 -18.27
CA ARG A 107 -13.12 -14.06 -19.07
C ARG A 107 -12.83 -14.90 -20.30
N GLU A 108 -11.75 -14.60 -21.02
CA GLU A 108 -11.34 -15.38 -22.19
C GLU A 108 -11.02 -16.82 -21.81
N ARG A 109 -10.33 -17.02 -20.68
CA ARG A 109 -10.08 -18.34 -20.11
C ARG A 109 -11.37 -19.06 -19.74
N ALA A 110 -12.32 -18.38 -19.10
CA ALA A 110 -13.63 -18.95 -18.76
C ALA A 110 -14.39 -19.41 -20.02
N ILE A 111 -14.41 -18.58 -21.08
CA ILE A 111 -15.08 -18.90 -22.34
C ILE A 111 -14.49 -20.18 -22.96
N LYS A 112 -13.16 -20.30 -23.01
CA LYS A 112 -12.47 -21.51 -23.51
C LYS A 112 -12.85 -22.78 -22.73
N ARG A 113 -13.32 -22.63 -21.49
CA ARG A 113 -13.74 -23.72 -20.59
C ARG A 113 -15.26 -23.95 -20.59
N GLY A 114 -16.02 -23.28 -21.45
CA GLY A 114 -17.48 -23.38 -21.44
C GLY A 114 -18.13 -22.74 -20.21
N LEU A 115 -17.45 -21.75 -19.62
CA LEU A 115 -17.91 -20.99 -18.47
C LEU A 115 -18.14 -19.51 -18.83
N LYS A 116 -18.89 -18.83 -17.96
CA LYS A 116 -19.11 -17.38 -17.98
C LYS A 116 -18.81 -16.84 -16.59
N ILE A 117 -18.00 -15.79 -16.50
CA ILE A 117 -17.75 -15.08 -15.24
C ILE A 117 -18.29 -13.65 -15.33
N ASN A 118 -18.88 -13.16 -14.24
CA ASN A 118 -19.30 -11.77 -14.08
C ASN A 118 -19.27 -11.39 -12.58
N GLU A 119 -19.70 -10.18 -12.24
CA GLU A 119 -19.74 -9.66 -10.88
C GLU A 119 -20.64 -10.46 -9.91
N TYR A 120 -21.48 -11.35 -10.41
CA TYR A 120 -22.41 -12.16 -9.62
C TYR A 120 -21.94 -13.59 -9.38
N GLY A 121 -20.95 -14.08 -10.14
CA GLY A 121 -20.47 -15.45 -10.01
C GLY A 121 -19.81 -16.02 -11.26
N VAL A 122 -19.51 -17.31 -11.16
CA VAL A 122 -19.11 -18.18 -12.28
C VAL A 122 -20.29 -19.06 -12.65
N PHE A 123 -20.58 -19.18 -13.94
CA PHE A 123 -21.75 -19.86 -14.47
C PHE A 123 -21.36 -20.79 -15.62
N THR A 124 -22.10 -21.88 -15.77
CA THR A 124 -22.12 -22.66 -17.02
C THR A 124 -22.76 -21.85 -18.17
N GLN A 125 -22.55 -22.26 -19.42
CA GLN A 125 -23.26 -21.68 -20.57
C GLN A 125 -24.79 -21.74 -20.47
N SER A 126 -25.35 -22.73 -19.76
CA SER A 126 -26.80 -22.86 -19.54
C SER A 126 -27.34 -21.98 -18.40
N GLY A 127 -26.49 -21.18 -17.75
CA GLY A 127 -26.88 -20.24 -16.70
C GLY A 127 -26.87 -20.81 -15.28
N LYS A 128 -26.51 -22.09 -15.08
CA LYS A 128 -26.31 -22.63 -13.72
C LYS A 128 -25.09 -21.97 -13.06
N LYS A 129 -25.28 -21.40 -11.87
CA LYS A 129 -24.20 -20.85 -11.03
C LYS A 129 -23.37 -21.99 -10.44
N LEU A 130 -22.05 -21.87 -10.55
CA LEU A 130 -21.07 -22.83 -10.05
C LEU A 130 -20.33 -22.31 -8.81
N GLY A 131 -20.18 -20.98 -8.70
CA GLY A 131 -19.48 -20.35 -7.58
C GLY A 131 -19.52 -18.84 -7.64
N GLY A 132 -18.86 -18.19 -6.68
CA GLY A 132 -18.77 -16.74 -6.56
C GLY A 132 -18.89 -16.21 -5.14
N LYS A 133 -19.03 -17.10 -4.14
CA LYS A 133 -19.10 -16.71 -2.75
C LYS A 133 -17.73 -16.28 -2.25
N GLU A 134 -16.69 -17.05 -2.58
CA GLU A 134 -15.30 -16.73 -2.25
C GLU A 134 -14.51 -16.36 -3.49
N GLU A 135 -13.51 -15.49 -3.35
CA GLU A 135 -12.69 -15.05 -4.48
C GLU A 135 -11.87 -16.24 -5.02
N GLU A 136 -11.33 -17.07 -4.12
CA GLU A 136 -10.60 -18.30 -4.46
C GLU A 136 -11.42 -19.29 -5.28
N GLU A 137 -12.74 -19.39 -5.01
CA GLU A 137 -13.65 -20.24 -5.79
C GLU A 137 -13.71 -19.84 -7.26
N VAL A 138 -13.66 -18.53 -7.56
CA VAL A 138 -13.65 -18.01 -8.92
C VAL A 138 -12.40 -18.46 -9.67
N TYR A 139 -11.22 -18.36 -9.03
CA TYR A 139 -9.96 -18.79 -9.63
C TYR A 139 -9.89 -20.31 -9.78
N ASN A 140 -10.31 -21.07 -8.76
CA ASN A 140 -10.31 -22.54 -8.79
C ASN A 140 -11.18 -23.09 -9.92
N LEU A 141 -12.34 -22.49 -10.20
CA LEU A 141 -13.21 -22.87 -11.33
C LEU A 141 -12.56 -22.61 -12.71
N LEU A 142 -11.48 -21.83 -12.75
CA LEU A 142 -10.66 -21.59 -13.94
C LEU A 142 -9.35 -22.38 -13.90
N ASP A 143 -9.17 -23.34 -13.00
CA ASP A 143 -7.91 -24.03 -12.70
C ASP A 143 -6.75 -23.04 -12.51
N LEU A 144 -6.95 -22.04 -11.67
CA LEU A 144 -5.92 -21.11 -11.23
C LEU A 144 -5.90 -21.07 -9.70
N PRO A 145 -4.73 -20.93 -9.06
CA PRO A 145 -4.68 -20.48 -7.67
C PRO A 145 -5.24 -19.05 -7.56
N LEU A 146 -5.61 -18.65 -6.34
CA LEU A 146 -5.91 -17.24 -6.06
C LEU A 146 -4.71 -16.36 -6.42
N ILE A 147 -4.90 -15.42 -7.34
CA ILE A 147 -3.87 -14.44 -7.70
C ILE A 147 -3.97 -13.23 -6.76
N PRO A 148 -2.90 -12.87 -6.03
CA PRO A 148 -2.87 -11.68 -5.19
C PRO A 148 -3.29 -10.41 -5.95
N PRO A 149 -4.12 -9.53 -5.36
CA PRO A 149 -4.58 -8.30 -6.02
C PRO A 149 -3.48 -7.43 -6.62
N GLU A 150 -2.34 -7.35 -5.95
CA GLU A 150 -1.15 -6.57 -6.33
C GLU A 150 -0.55 -7.02 -7.67
N LEU A 151 -0.77 -8.28 -8.06
CA LEU A 151 -0.26 -8.84 -9.31
C LEU A 151 -1.23 -8.68 -10.50
N ARG A 152 -2.48 -8.27 -10.28
CA ARG A 152 -3.57 -8.31 -11.28
C ARG A 152 -3.51 -7.16 -12.29
N GLU A 153 -2.40 -7.05 -13.00
CA GLU A 153 -2.12 -5.99 -13.98
C GLU A 153 -1.85 -6.53 -15.39
N ASP A 154 -2.11 -7.81 -15.67
CA ASP A 154 -1.88 -8.48 -16.97
C ASP A 154 -0.43 -8.34 -17.44
N ARG A 155 0.49 -8.70 -16.55
CA ARG A 155 1.95 -8.58 -16.69
C ARG A 155 2.66 -9.94 -16.59
N GLY A 156 1.92 -11.03 -16.77
CA GLY A 156 2.43 -12.40 -16.68
C GLY A 156 1.91 -13.20 -15.47
N GLU A 157 1.05 -12.61 -14.64
CA GLU A 157 0.55 -13.24 -13.42
C GLU A 157 -0.35 -14.44 -13.70
N VAL A 158 -1.12 -14.42 -14.81
CA VAL A 158 -1.99 -15.53 -15.18
C VAL A 158 -1.15 -16.70 -15.70
N GLU A 159 -0.17 -16.45 -16.57
CA GLU A 159 0.76 -17.47 -17.07
C GLU A 159 1.58 -18.07 -15.93
N ALA A 160 2.04 -17.23 -14.98
CA ALA A 160 2.72 -17.69 -13.78
C ALA A 160 1.80 -18.56 -12.90
N ALA A 161 0.55 -18.18 -12.72
CA ALA A 161 -0.45 -18.96 -11.98
C ALA A 161 -0.73 -20.32 -12.64
N GLU A 162 -0.86 -20.36 -13.97
CA GLU A 162 -1.03 -21.61 -14.73
C GLU A 162 0.17 -22.54 -14.58
N ALA A 163 1.39 -21.98 -14.57
CA ALA A 163 2.62 -22.74 -14.42
C ALA A 163 2.93 -23.13 -12.96
N GLY A 164 2.12 -22.70 -11.97
CA GLY A 164 2.41 -22.89 -10.54
C GLY A 164 3.65 -22.13 -10.06
N LYS A 165 3.93 -20.97 -10.68
CA LYS A 165 5.13 -20.14 -10.47
C LYS A 165 4.80 -18.71 -10.06
N LEU A 166 3.65 -18.49 -9.40
CA LEU A 166 3.38 -17.19 -8.79
C LEU A 166 4.53 -16.81 -7.84
N PRO A 167 4.99 -15.56 -7.85
CA PRO A 167 6.02 -15.12 -6.93
C PRO A 167 5.47 -15.15 -5.49
N LYS A 168 6.33 -15.50 -4.53
CA LYS A 168 6.05 -15.24 -3.12
C LYS A 168 6.16 -13.72 -2.91
N LEU A 169 5.09 -13.11 -2.42
CA LEU A 169 5.09 -11.68 -2.07
C LEU A 169 5.57 -11.48 -0.64
N LEU A 170 6.14 -10.31 -0.39
CA LEU A 170 6.48 -9.85 0.96
C LEU A 170 5.20 -9.50 1.71
N GLU A 171 5.05 -10.00 2.93
CA GLU A 171 3.93 -9.68 3.81
C GLU A 171 4.35 -8.74 4.95
N ASN A 172 3.42 -7.95 5.50
CA ASN A 172 3.71 -7.01 6.59
C ASN A 172 4.43 -7.66 7.80
N PRO A 173 4.08 -8.87 8.27
CA PRO A 173 4.81 -9.50 9.38
C PRO A 173 6.25 -9.89 9.06
N GLU A 174 6.63 -9.95 7.77
CA GLU A 174 8.02 -10.21 7.35
C GLU A 174 8.89 -8.94 7.40
N ILE A 175 8.28 -7.75 7.54
CA ILE A 175 9.00 -6.47 7.67
C ILE A 175 9.45 -6.29 9.11
N ARG A 176 10.75 -6.48 9.35
CA ARG A 176 11.36 -6.44 10.70
C ARG A 176 11.81 -5.06 11.14
N GLY A 177 11.80 -4.06 10.27
CA GLY A 177 12.25 -2.72 10.62
C GLY A 177 12.12 -1.71 9.50
N ASP A 178 12.29 -0.44 9.85
CA ASP A 178 12.31 0.68 8.91
C ASP A 178 13.75 1.20 8.76
N LEU A 179 14.23 1.27 7.52
CA LEU A 179 15.63 1.58 7.22
C LEU A 179 15.86 3.05 6.86
N HIS A 180 14.84 3.91 6.96
CA HIS A 180 14.99 5.33 6.66
C HIS A 180 14.00 6.17 7.47
N VAL A 181 14.41 6.57 8.68
CA VAL A 181 13.59 7.39 9.57
C VAL A 181 14.36 8.64 10.00
N HIS A 182 13.69 9.79 10.02
CA HIS A 182 14.29 11.07 10.39
C HIS A 182 13.88 11.47 11.80
N THR A 183 14.76 12.19 12.48
CA THR A 183 14.51 12.72 13.83
C THR A 183 14.38 14.24 13.78
N GLN A 184 14.03 14.83 14.92
CA GLN A 184 14.11 16.27 15.13
C GLN A 184 15.52 16.88 14.98
N ALA A 185 16.57 16.05 14.80
CA ALA A 185 17.91 16.54 14.52
C ALA A 185 18.06 17.13 13.11
N SER A 186 17.22 16.69 12.15
CA SER A 186 17.12 17.28 10.81
C SER A 186 15.71 17.84 10.55
N ASP A 187 14.87 17.15 9.76
CA ASP A 187 13.54 17.59 9.35
C ASP A 187 12.40 16.67 9.85
N GLY A 188 12.72 15.68 10.68
CA GLY A 188 11.74 14.90 11.42
C GLY A 188 11.08 15.70 12.56
N THR A 189 10.00 15.15 13.11
CA THR A 189 9.24 15.80 14.21
C THR A 189 9.33 15.07 15.54
N ALA A 190 9.94 13.87 15.56
CA ALA A 190 9.99 12.98 16.70
C ALA A 190 11.40 12.90 17.31
N SER A 191 11.47 12.63 18.61
CA SER A 191 12.72 12.24 19.28
C SER A 191 13.10 10.80 18.94
N ILE A 192 14.34 10.38 19.24
CA ILE A 192 14.76 8.98 19.05
C ILE A 192 13.92 8.06 19.95
N GLU A 193 13.61 8.49 21.16
CA GLU A 193 12.80 7.75 22.12
C GLU A 193 11.38 7.49 21.60
N ASP A 194 10.72 8.51 21.06
CA ASP A 194 9.38 8.38 20.47
C ASP A 194 9.37 7.38 19.30
N LEU A 195 10.43 7.42 18.47
CA LEU A 195 10.57 6.51 17.33
C LEU A 195 10.79 5.05 17.77
N ILE A 196 11.59 4.82 18.82
CA ILE A 196 11.77 3.47 19.39
C ILE A 196 10.44 2.93 19.89
N GLU A 197 9.69 3.72 20.67
CA GLU A 197 8.38 3.31 21.19
C GLU A 197 7.45 2.94 20.03
N LYS A 198 7.35 3.81 19.01
CA LYS A 198 6.48 3.57 17.88
C LYS A 198 6.89 2.37 17.03
N ALA A 199 8.19 2.16 16.84
CA ALA A 199 8.70 1.01 16.12
C ALA A 199 8.39 -0.30 16.84
N LYS A 200 8.53 -0.34 18.18
CA LYS A 200 8.15 -1.50 19.00
C LYS A 200 6.66 -1.79 18.94
N GLU A 201 5.80 -0.76 18.96
CA GLU A 201 4.35 -0.94 18.76
C GLU A 201 4.01 -1.58 17.41
N LYS A 202 4.80 -1.25 16.36
CA LYS A 202 4.66 -1.85 15.02
C LYS A 202 5.24 -3.26 14.92
N GLY A 203 5.86 -3.78 15.99
CA GLY A 203 6.51 -5.08 16.01
C GLY A 203 7.87 -5.11 15.31
N TYR A 204 8.48 -3.95 15.06
CA TYR A 204 9.82 -3.88 14.50
C TYR A 204 10.88 -4.26 15.53
N GLU A 205 11.95 -4.87 15.03
CA GLU A 205 13.14 -5.27 15.77
C GLU A 205 14.26 -4.21 15.63
N TYR A 206 14.19 -3.38 14.60
CA TYR A 206 15.15 -2.30 14.41
C TYR A 206 14.57 -1.11 13.64
N ILE A 207 15.21 0.05 13.80
CA ILE A 207 15.04 1.20 12.89
C ILE A 207 16.40 1.82 12.58
N ALA A 208 16.54 2.42 11.40
CA ALA A 208 17.68 3.23 11.04
C ALA A 208 17.34 4.71 11.13
N ILE A 209 18.13 5.44 11.92
CA ILE A 209 18.07 6.90 11.99
C ILE A 209 18.93 7.44 10.86
N CYS A 210 18.29 8.05 9.86
CA CYS A 210 18.91 8.47 8.60
C CYS A 210 18.75 9.97 8.36
N ASP A 211 19.05 10.80 9.38
CA ASP A 211 18.97 12.25 9.25
C ASP A 211 19.86 12.80 8.11
N HIS A 212 19.41 13.91 7.53
CA HIS A 212 20.03 14.53 6.36
C HIS A 212 21.48 15.01 6.59
N SER A 213 22.29 14.94 5.54
CA SER A 213 23.64 15.52 5.51
C SER A 213 23.66 17.06 5.34
N SER A 214 24.82 17.66 5.60
CA SER A 214 25.04 19.10 5.75
C SER A 214 24.57 20.02 4.60
N SER A 215 24.57 19.54 3.36
CA SER A 215 24.28 20.33 2.17
C SER A 215 22.79 20.72 2.06
N LEU A 216 21.91 19.98 2.73
CA LEU A 216 20.48 20.27 2.85
C LEU A 216 20.22 21.36 3.89
N ARG A 217 20.64 22.60 3.58
CA ARG A 217 20.38 23.78 4.43
C ARG A 217 18.90 24.09 4.64
N ILE A 218 18.01 23.58 3.79
CA ILE A 218 16.56 23.79 3.90
C ILE A 218 15.90 22.73 4.82
N GLY A 219 16.58 21.62 5.14
CA GLY A 219 16.09 20.52 5.99
C GLY A 219 16.88 20.30 7.28
N GLY A 220 17.67 21.28 7.74
CA GLY A 220 18.39 21.15 9.01
C GLY A 220 19.51 20.12 9.03
N GLY A 221 20.13 19.83 7.88
CA GLY A 221 21.15 18.78 7.75
C GLY A 221 22.31 18.86 8.75
N LEU A 222 22.78 17.71 9.21
CA LEU A 222 23.75 17.62 10.29
C LEU A 222 25.16 17.99 9.80
N SER A 223 25.88 18.80 10.58
CA SER A 223 27.33 18.90 10.41
C SER A 223 28.01 17.58 10.78
N GLU A 224 29.23 17.33 10.28
CA GLU A 224 30.06 16.18 10.67
C GLU A 224 30.13 15.99 12.20
N LYS A 225 30.30 17.09 12.94
CA LYS A 225 30.35 17.08 14.41
C LYS A 225 29.03 16.62 15.02
N MET A 226 27.91 17.04 14.46
CA MET A 226 26.57 16.66 14.91
C MET A 226 26.28 15.19 14.61
N LEU A 227 26.61 14.72 13.39
CA LEU A 227 26.45 13.32 13.03
C LEU A 227 27.29 12.42 13.94
N LEU A 228 28.55 12.76 14.20
CA LEU A 228 29.38 12.01 15.14
C LEU A 228 28.82 12.02 16.57
N ALA A 229 28.12 13.07 16.98
CA ALA A 229 27.43 13.10 18.26
C ALA A 229 26.21 12.17 18.27
N GLN A 230 25.39 12.18 17.23
CA GLN A 230 24.24 11.30 17.07
C GLN A 230 24.65 9.83 17.01
N ILE A 231 25.73 9.50 16.29
CA ILE A 231 26.31 8.15 16.28
C ILE A 231 26.66 7.69 17.70
N ARG A 232 27.29 8.54 18.51
CA ARG A 232 27.63 8.21 19.90
C ARG A 232 26.38 8.04 20.78
N GLU A 233 25.38 8.89 20.59
CA GLU A 233 24.10 8.81 21.29
C GLU A 233 23.38 7.50 20.97
N ILE A 234 23.22 7.15 19.69
CA ILE A 234 22.62 5.89 19.24
C ILE A 234 23.34 4.68 19.85
N ARG A 235 24.68 4.68 19.80
CA ARG A 235 25.49 3.62 20.42
C ARG A 235 25.26 3.52 21.92
N ASN A 236 25.15 4.64 22.61
CA ASN A 236 24.86 4.67 24.05
C ASN A 236 23.46 4.15 24.36
N ILE A 237 22.45 4.53 23.57
CA ILE A 237 21.07 4.03 23.72
C ILE A 237 21.03 2.52 23.52
N ASN A 238 21.70 2.00 22.47
CA ASN A 238 21.78 0.57 22.19
C ASN A 238 22.36 -0.25 23.36
N CYS A 239 23.26 0.31 24.19
CA CYS A 239 23.75 -0.38 25.40
C CYS A 239 22.64 -0.71 26.43
N HIS A 240 21.48 -0.07 26.31
CA HIS A 240 20.36 -0.22 27.22
C HIS A 240 19.15 -0.92 26.58
N LEU A 241 19.24 -1.30 25.29
CA LEU A 241 18.19 -2.03 24.57
C LEU A 241 18.52 -3.52 24.53
N THR A 242 17.54 -4.39 24.82
CA THR A 242 17.75 -5.86 24.88
C THR A 242 17.19 -6.62 23.68
N ASP A 243 16.12 -6.11 23.05
CA ASP A 243 15.39 -6.78 21.96
C ASP A 243 14.99 -5.80 20.84
N PHE A 244 15.74 -4.71 20.71
CA PHE A 244 15.53 -3.70 19.68
C PHE A 244 16.87 -3.05 19.34
N GLN A 245 17.10 -2.74 18.08
CA GLN A 245 18.35 -2.13 17.64
C GLN A 245 18.10 -0.82 16.89
N LEU A 246 18.81 0.23 17.30
CA LEU A 246 18.98 1.41 16.46
C LEU A 246 20.17 1.20 15.54
N LEU A 247 20.01 1.53 14.26
CA LEU A 247 21.09 1.62 13.29
C LEU A 247 21.46 3.09 13.11
N ALA A 248 22.73 3.42 13.30
CA ALA A 248 23.23 4.76 13.05
C ALA A 248 23.42 4.95 11.54
N GLY A 249 22.52 5.69 10.90
CA GLY A 249 22.58 5.97 9.47
C GLY A 249 22.64 7.46 9.15
N SER A 250 22.64 7.77 7.86
CA SER A 250 22.42 9.13 7.36
C SER A 250 21.94 9.08 5.91
N GLU A 251 21.03 9.99 5.56
CA GLU A 251 20.73 10.31 4.16
C GLU A 251 21.75 11.33 3.65
N VAL A 252 22.70 10.84 2.88
CA VAL A 252 23.85 11.57 2.35
C VAL A 252 23.54 12.09 0.95
N ASP A 253 23.58 13.41 0.80
CA ASP A 253 23.40 14.04 -0.51
C ASP A 253 24.56 13.67 -1.45
N ILE A 254 24.21 13.25 -2.66
CA ILE A 254 25.15 13.11 -3.77
C ILE A 254 25.30 14.49 -4.39
N LYS A 255 26.47 15.14 -4.29
CA LYS A 255 26.72 16.47 -4.84
C LYS A 255 26.65 16.47 -6.37
N LYS A 256 26.57 17.66 -6.98
CA LYS A 256 26.45 17.83 -8.45
C LYS A 256 27.58 17.18 -9.26
N ASP A 257 28.75 16.99 -8.66
CA ASP A 257 29.92 16.34 -9.26
C ASP A 257 30.00 14.83 -8.92
N GLY A 258 28.99 14.27 -8.27
CA GLY A 258 28.89 12.88 -7.84
C GLY A 258 29.62 12.57 -6.52
N SER A 259 30.32 13.52 -5.91
CA SER A 259 30.93 13.29 -4.58
C SER A 259 29.87 13.28 -3.47
N LEU A 260 30.11 12.55 -2.39
CA LEU A 260 29.21 12.50 -1.24
C LEU A 260 29.39 13.69 -0.31
N ASP A 261 28.34 13.98 0.47
CA ASP A 261 28.33 15.14 1.36
C ASP A 261 29.10 14.96 2.67
N TYR A 262 29.46 13.72 3.01
CA TYR A 262 30.42 13.41 4.08
C TYR A 262 31.68 12.72 3.53
N PRO A 263 32.83 12.89 4.19
CA PRO A 263 34.04 12.16 3.87
C PRO A 263 33.97 10.69 4.30
N ASP A 264 34.71 9.83 3.61
CA ASP A 264 34.69 8.36 3.79
C ASP A 264 34.99 7.91 5.23
N ASP A 265 35.81 8.63 5.97
CA ASP A 265 36.16 8.31 7.37
C ASP A 265 34.98 8.49 8.33
N ILE A 266 34.04 9.37 8.00
CA ILE A 266 32.76 9.52 8.71
C ILE A 266 31.78 8.44 8.24
N LEU A 267 31.66 8.23 6.92
CA LEU A 267 30.75 7.23 6.36
C LEU A 267 31.04 5.81 6.89
N LYS A 268 32.31 5.46 7.09
CA LYS A 268 32.73 4.19 7.69
C LYS A 268 32.25 3.95 9.12
N GLN A 269 31.75 4.97 9.81
CA GLN A 269 31.25 4.86 11.18
C GLN A 269 29.74 4.61 11.25
N LEU A 270 29.03 4.70 10.12
CA LEU A 270 27.60 4.45 9.99
C LEU A 270 27.34 2.96 9.74
N ASP A 271 26.21 2.48 10.26
CA ASP A 271 25.69 1.15 9.98
C ASP A 271 25.01 1.11 8.60
N ILE A 272 24.37 2.22 8.21
CA ILE A 272 23.67 2.40 6.93
C ILE A 272 23.99 3.76 6.31
N VAL A 273 24.27 3.77 5.01
CA VAL A 273 24.41 5.00 4.23
C VAL A 273 23.36 4.99 3.14
N VAL A 274 22.44 5.94 3.16
CA VAL A 274 21.49 6.17 2.07
C VAL A 274 22.02 7.33 1.24
N ALA A 275 22.33 7.10 -0.04
CA ALA A 275 22.79 8.17 -0.93
C ALA A 275 21.64 8.64 -1.82
N ALA A 276 21.35 9.94 -1.82
CA ALA A 276 20.21 10.50 -2.54
C ALA A 276 20.53 11.82 -3.25
N LEU A 277 19.77 12.11 -4.32
CA LEU A 277 19.85 13.37 -5.06
C LEU A 277 18.81 14.35 -4.52
N HIS A 278 19.24 15.49 -3.98
CA HIS A 278 18.31 16.55 -3.54
C HIS A 278 18.33 17.78 -4.43
N THR A 279 19.30 17.85 -5.35
CA THR A 279 19.51 19.00 -6.21
C THR A 279 19.85 18.57 -7.64
N GLY A 280 19.70 19.49 -8.60
CA GLY A 280 20.14 19.24 -9.97
C GLY A 280 19.18 18.40 -10.82
N PHE A 281 17.91 18.28 -10.42
CA PHE A 281 16.88 17.52 -11.15
C PHE A 281 16.63 17.98 -12.61
N LYS A 282 17.17 19.14 -13.02
CA LYS A 282 17.09 19.69 -14.39
C LYS A 282 18.33 19.40 -15.25
N GLN A 283 19.33 18.69 -14.72
CA GLN A 283 20.48 18.24 -15.50
C GLN A 283 20.02 17.21 -16.55
N ASP A 284 20.77 17.06 -17.64
CA ASP A 284 20.47 16.06 -18.67
C ASP A 284 20.70 14.63 -18.16
N GLU A 285 20.07 13.66 -18.83
CA GLU A 285 20.08 12.24 -18.47
C GLU A 285 21.50 11.68 -18.31
N LYS A 286 22.41 12.00 -19.23
CA LYS A 286 23.78 11.51 -19.18
C LYS A 286 24.49 12.06 -17.95
N THR A 287 24.37 13.36 -17.70
CA THR A 287 24.98 14.00 -16.52
C THR A 287 24.46 13.42 -15.20
N ILE A 288 23.14 13.19 -15.06
CA ILE A 288 22.57 12.58 -13.85
C ILE A 288 23.04 11.14 -13.69
N THR A 289 23.09 10.37 -14.78
CA THR A 289 23.58 8.98 -14.76
C THR A 289 25.04 8.93 -14.31
N ASP A 290 25.91 9.75 -14.92
CA ASP A 290 27.33 9.83 -14.56
C ASP A 290 27.52 10.24 -13.08
N ARG A 291 26.65 11.11 -12.56
CA ARG A 291 26.65 11.54 -11.15
C ARG A 291 26.27 10.42 -10.18
N VAL A 292 25.29 9.58 -10.52
CA VAL A 292 24.78 8.49 -9.66
C VAL A 292 25.69 7.27 -9.67
N VAL A 293 26.36 6.99 -10.79
CA VAL A 293 27.19 5.78 -10.97
C VAL A 293 28.61 5.92 -10.38
N LYS A 294 29.08 7.14 -10.14
CA LYS A 294 30.43 7.46 -9.67
C LYS A 294 30.78 6.79 -8.34
#